data_AF-A0A7Y2ZIQ3-F1
#
_entry.id   AF-A0A7Y2ZIQ3-F1
#
_cell.length_a   1.000
_cell.length_b   1.000
_cell.length_c   1.000
_cell.angle_alpha   90.00
_cell.angle_beta   90.00
_cell.angle_gamma   90.00
#
_symmetry.space_group_name_H-M   'P 1'
#
loop_
_entity.id
_entity.type
_entity.pdbx_description
1 polymer ?
#
loop_
_entity_poly.entity_id
_entity_poly.type
_entity_poly.pdbx_seq_one_letter_code
_entity_poly.pdbx_strand_id
1 'polypeptide(L)'
;MTLAAWIASRRPPVPAAFAAWARPTEPDRAASVQALVNEARVAYRRAEAAEGRPRGGAFDLLAADGFATWACDIALDDADPDAALRDVLDALME
;
A
#
# COMPACT_ATOMS: atom_id res chain seq x y z
N MET A 1 6.12 -0.91 15.06
CA MET A 1 6.00 -2.24 14.40
C MET A 1 6.56 -2.10 12.98
N THR A 2 7.24 -3.12 12.44
CA THR A 2 7.72 -3.08 11.06
C THR A 2 6.54 -3.15 10.08
N LEU A 3 6.74 -2.68 8.85
CA LEU A 3 5.70 -2.67 7.82
C LEU A 3 5.22 -4.08 7.51
N ALA A 4 6.13 -5.04 7.35
CA ALA A 4 5.77 -6.44 7.14
C ALA A 4 4.96 -7.03 8.30
N ALA A 5 5.36 -6.76 9.55
CA ALA A 5 4.62 -7.23 10.72
C ALA A 5 3.24 -6.57 10.85
N TRP A 6 3.12 -5.29 10.46
CA TRP A 6 1.85 -4.57 10.45
C TRP A 6 0.89 -5.12 9.38
N ILE A 7 1.38 -5.39 8.17
CA ILE A 7 0.57 -6.01 7.10
C ILE A 7 0.12 -7.41 7.52
N ALA A 8 1.00 -8.20 8.13
CA ALA A 8 0.67 -9.54 8.60
C ALA A 8 -0.37 -9.55 9.74
N SER A 9 -0.50 -8.44 10.49
CA SER A 9 -1.46 -8.33 11.59
C SER A 9 -2.86 -7.91 11.16
N ARG A 10 -3.07 -7.51 9.89
CA ARG A 10 -4.37 -7.02 9.39
C ARG A 10 -5.52 -8.02 9.62
N ARG A 11 -6.71 -7.46 9.78
CA ARG A 11 -7.98 -8.18 9.98
C ARG A 11 -9.04 -7.60 9.03
N PRO A 12 -9.60 -8.39 8.10
CA PRO A 12 -9.26 -9.79 7.81
C PRO A 12 -7.79 -9.97 7.38
N PRO A 13 -7.21 -11.18 7.56
CA PRO A 13 -5.83 -11.43 7.14
C PRO A 13 -5.69 -11.26 5.63
N VAL A 14 -4.51 -10.81 5.20
CA VAL A 14 -4.19 -10.67 3.79
C VAL A 14 -4.33 -12.03 3.10
N PRO A 15 -5.15 -12.16 2.03
CA PRO A 15 -5.30 -13.43 1.34
C PRO A 15 -3.96 -13.97 0.84
N ALA A 16 -3.67 -15.26 1.04
CA ALA A 16 -2.38 -15.85 0.69
C ALA A 16 -2.01 -15.65 -0.79
N ALA A 17 -2.99 -15.71 -1.70
CA ALA A 17 -2.79 -15.46 -3.12
C ALA A 17 -2.40 -14.00 -3.44
N PHE A 18 -2.81 -13.05 -2.59
CA PHE A 18 -2.48 -11.63 -2.71
C PHE A 18 -1.22 -11.23 -1.93
N ALA A 19 -0.86 -11.96 -0.88
CA ALA A 19 0.36 -11.72 -0.10
C ALA A 19 1.62 -11.78 -0.98
N ALA A 20 1.60 -12.63 -2.01
CA ALA A 20 2.65 -12.68 -3.02
C ALA A 20 2.67 -11.43 -3.93
N TRP A 21 1.77 -10.46 -3.82
CA TRP A 21 1.77 -9.20 -4.59
C TRP A 21 1.95 -7.99 -3.69
N ALA A 22 1.43 -8.04 -2.47
CA ALA A 22 1.72 -7.11 -1.37
C ALA A 22 3.17 -7.29 -0.85
N ARG A 23 4.15 -6.98 -1.72
CA ARG A 23 5.60 -7.13 -1.48
C ARG A 23 6.23 -5.76 -1.18
N PRO A 24 6.21 -5.29 0.08
CA PRO A 24 6.85 -4.03 0.43
C PRO A 24 8.35 -4.08 0.09
N THR A 25 8.86 -3.03 -0.53
CA THR A 25 10.29 -2.86 -0.83
C THR A 25 11.15 -2.67 0.41
N GLU A 26 10.61 -2.04 1.45
CA GLU A 26 11.30 -1.81 2.72
C GLU A 26 10.50 -2.48 3.87
N PRO A 27 10.46 -3.82 3.95
CA PRO A 27 9.60 -4.55 4.90
C PRO A 27 9.91 -4.25 6.37
N ASP A 28 11.17 -3.91 6.67
CA ASP A 28 11.65 -3.64 8.03
C ASP A 28 11.45 -2.20 8.49
N ARG A 29 11.07 -1.30 7.57
CA ARG A 29 10.74 0.10 7.91
C ARG A 29 9.54 0.14 8.85
N ALA A 30 9.47 1.15 9.71
CA ALA A 30 8.29 1.37 10.55
C ALA A 30 7.04 1.60 9.68
N ALA A 31 5.94 0.94 10.06
CA ALA A 31 4.64 1.17 9.41
C ALA A 31 4.17 2.60 9.67
N SER A 32 3.89 3.35 8.61
CA SER A 32 3.36 4.70 8.65
C SER A 32 2.59 5.00 7.37
N VAL A 33 1.79 6.08 7.38
CA VAL A 33 1.11 6.59 6.18
C VAL A 33 2.10 6.75 5.02
N GLN A 34 3.21 7.46 5.25
CA GLN A 34 4.22 7.70 4.21
C GLN A 34 4.84 6.40 3.68
N ALA A 35 5.12 5.43 4.56
CA ALA A 35 5.70 4.16 4.13
C ALA A 35 4.73 3.42 3.18
N LEU A 36 3.43 3.40 3.51
CA LEU A 36 2.41 2.75 2.70
C LEU A 36 2.13 3.48 1.39
N VAL A 37 2.09 4.82 1.39
CA VAL A 37 1.98 5.63 0.16
C VAL A 37 3.16 5.34 -0.78
N ASN A 38 4.38 5.26 -0.24
CA ASN A 38 5.56 4.94 -1.05
C ASN A 38 5.45 3.55 -1.70
N GLU A 39 4.99 2.54 -0.95
CA GLU A 39 4.76 1.19 -1.51
C GLU A 39 3.64 1.18 -2.55
N ALA A 40 2.56 1.95 -2.35
CA ALA A 40 1.48 2.11 -3.32
C ALA A 40 2.03 2.66 -4.65
N ARG A 41 2.83 3.74 -4.59
CA ARG A 41 3.46 4.35 -5.77
C ARG A 41 4.44 3.39 -6.46
N VAL A 42 5.20 2.60 -5.70
CA VAL A 42 6.09 1.57 -6.28
C VAL A 42 5.29 0.50 -7.02
N ALA A 43 4.22 -0.01 -6.42
CA ALA A 43 3.36 -1.01 -7.04
C ALA A 43 2.67 -0.47 -8.30
N TYR A 44 2.18 0.77 -8.25
CA TYR A 44 1.59 1.44 -9.41
C TYR A 44 2.60 1.59 -10.56
N ARG A 45 3.83 2.04 -10.30
CA ARG A 45 4.89 2.10 -11.32
C ARG A 45 5.23 0.73 -11.92
N ARG A 46 5.17 -0.35 -11.13
CA ARG A 46 5.34 -1.72 -11.64
C ARG A 46 4.20 -2.10 -12.59
N ALA A 47 2.98 -1.72 -12.25
CA ALA A 47 1.81 -1.95 -13.11
C ALA A 47 1.94 -1.20 -14.44
N GLU A 48 2.36 0.07 -14.42
CA GLU A 48 2.61 0.87 -15.64
C GLU A 48 3.70 0.26 -16.52
N ALA A 49 4.79 -0.25 -15.92
CA ALA A 49 5.90 -0.86 -16.64
C ALA A 49 5.61 -2.30 -17.14
N ALA A 50 4.41 -2.84 -16.93
CA ALA A 50 4.07 -4.23 -17.22
C ALA A 50 3.78 -4.53 -18.71
N GLU A 51 4.52 -3.90 -19.63
CA GLU A 51 4.40 -4.16 -21.07
C GLU A 51 4.53 -5.67 -21.36
N GLY A 52 3.56 -6.22 -22.10
CA GLY A 52 3.51 -7.65 -22.44
C GLY A 52 3.09 -8.60 -21.31
N ARG A 53 2.76 -8.10 -20.10
CA ARG A 53 2.26 -8.92 -18.97
C ARG A 53 0.98 -8.35 -18.37
N PRO A 54 -0.15 -8.32 -19.11
CA PRO A 54 -1.38 -7.63 -18.69
C PRO A 54 -1.95 -8.18 -17.37
N ARG A 55 -1.81 -9.48 -17.11
CA ARG A 55 -2.26 -10.09 -15.84
C ARG A 55 -1.37 -9.70 -14.66
N GLY A 56 -0.05 -9.60 -14.87
CA GLY A 56 0.88 -9.20 -13.81
C GLY A 56 0.65 -7.76 -13.39
N GLY A 57 0.53 -6.85 -14.37
CA GLY A 57 0.23 -5.45 -14.12
C GLY A 57 -1.10 -5.23 -13.38
N ALA A 58 -2.13 -6.05 -13.67
CA ALA A 58 -3.38 -5.98 -12.93
C ALA A 58 -3.23 -6.34 -11.43
N PHE A 59 -2.38 -7.32 -11.09
CA PHE A 59 -2.12 -7.65 -9.69
C PHE A 59 -1.21 -6.62 -9.00
N ASP A 60 -0.27 -6.02 -9.72
CA ASP A 60 0.52 -4.89 -9.21
C ASP A 60 -0.37 -3.67 -8.94
N LEU A 61 -1.39 -3.42 -9.77
CA LEU A 61 -2.39 -2.37 -9.52
C LEU A 61 -3.23 -2.69 -8.27
N LEU A 62 -3.70 -3.93 -8.11
CA LEU A 62 -4.38 -4.35 -6.88
C LEU A 62 -3.49 -4.20 -5.64
N ALA A 63 -2.18 -4.44 -5.78
CA ALA A 63 -1.21 -4.20 -4.70
C ALA A 63 -1.12 -2.71 -4.35
N ALA A 64 -1.10 -1.84 -5.37
CA ALA A 64 -1.12 -0.39 -5.17
C ALA A 64 -2.37 0.05 -4.39
N ASP A 65 -3.56 -0.42 -4.80
CA ASP A 65 -4.83 -0.13 -4.11
C ASP A 65 -4.84 -0.66 -2.66
N GLY A 66 -4.26 -1.83 -2.43
CA GLY A 66 -4.11 -2.41 -1.10
C GLY A 66 -3.26 -1.55 -0.17
N PHE A 67 -2.10 -1.08 -0.65
CA PHE A 67 -1.23 -0.18 0.12
C PHE A 67 -1.88 1.19 0.36
N ALA A 68 -2.59 1.75 -0.64
CA ALA A 68 -3.33 3.00 -0.50
C ALA A 68 -4.45 2.87 0.56
N THR A 69 -5.20 1.77 0.53
CA THR A 69 -6.23 1.47 1.53
C THR A 69 -5.63 1.38 2.93
N TRP A 70 -4.48 0.73 3.07
CA TRP A 70 -3.79 0.64 4.35
C TRP A 70 -3.21 1.97 4.84
N ALA A 71 -2.79 2.86 3.93
CA ALA A 71 -2.38 4.22 4.30
C ALA A 71 -3.58 4.98 4.90
N CYS A 72 -4.76 4.87 4.28
CA CYS A 72 -6.00 5.40 4.84
C CYS A 72 -6.32 4.79 6.22
N ASP A 73 -6.17 3.47 6.39
CA ASP A 73 -6.39 2.81 7.68
C ASP A 73 -5.53 3.41 8.81
N ILE A 74 -4.26 3.75 8.54
CA ILE A 74 -3.41 4.41 9.54
C ILE A 74 -3.86 5.86 9.76
N ALA A 75 -4.22 6.57 8.69
CA ALA A 75 -4.67 7.97 8.78
C ALA A 75 -5.95 8.13 9.60
N LEU A 76 -6.82 7.11 9.63
CA LEU A 76 -8.04 7.11 10.45
C LEU A 76 -7.79 7.16 11.96
N ASP A 77 -6.60 6.77 12.41
CA ASP A 77 -6.20 6.83 13.82
C ASP A 77 -5.58 8.20 14.22
N ASP A 78 -5.49 9.16 13.30
CA ASP A 78 -4.99 10.51 13.56
C ASP A 78 -5.98 11.36 14.38
N ALA A 79 -5.49 12.47 14.96
CA ALA A 79 -6.32 13.43 15.67
C ALA A 79 -7.28 14.20 14.75
N ASP A 80 -6.89 14.43 13.48
CA ASP A 80 -7.75 14.96 12.43
C ASP A 80 -7.76 14.02 11.20
N PRO A 81 -8.62 12.98 11.22
CA PRO A 81 -8.68 11.99 10.15
C PRO A 81 -9.01 12.59 8.77
N ASP A 82 -9.83 13.64 8.72
CA ASP A 82 -10.22 14.27 7.45
C ASP A 82 -9.03 14.98 6.80
N ALA A 83 -8.19 15.67 7.59
CA ALA A 83 -6.95 16.25 7.09
C ALA A 83 -5.96 15.16 6.67
N ALA A 84 -5.74 14.15 7.52
CA ALA A 84 -4.80 13.07 7.23
C ALA A 84 -5.17 12.27 5.97
N LEU A 85 -6.47 12.03 5.72
CA LEU A 85 -6.94 11.36 4.49
C LEU A 85 -6.73 12.22 3.24
N ARG A 86 -6.86 13.55 3.34
CA ARG A 86 -6.52 14.45 2.21
C ARG A 86 -5.04 14.41 1.91
N ASP A 87 -4.19 14.42 2.94
CA ASP A 87 -2.74 14.30 2.78
C ASP A 87 -2.35 12.96 2.12
N VAL A 88 -3.03 11.86 2.46
CA VAL A 88 -2.86 10.56 1.78
C VAL A 88 -3.20 10.68 0.29
N LEU A 89 -4.35 11.28 -0.04
CA LEU A 89 -4.79 11.43 -1.42
C LEU A 89 -3.81 12.27 -2.24
N ASP A 90 -3.39 13.41 -1.70
CA ASP A 90 -2.43 14.30 -2.36
C ASP A 90 -1.10 13.57 -2.60
N ALA A 91 -0.59 12.85 -1.59
CA ALA A 91 0.66 12.10 -1.71
C ALA A 91 0.60 10.92 -2.69
N LEU A 92 -0.58 10.37 -2.99
CA LEU A 92 -0.78 9.34 -4.01
C LEU A 92 -0.84 9.91 -5.43
N MET A 93 -1.19 11.19 -5.59
CA MET A 93 -1.31 11.86 -6.89
C MET A 93 -0.01 12.51 -7.38
N GLU A 94 1.04 12.54 -6.55
CA GLU A 94 2.40 12.95 -6.92
C GLU A 94 3.18 11.87 -7.68
#